data_AF-A0A2N2FGH3-F1
#
_entry.id   AF-A0A2N2FGH3-F1
#
_cell.length_a   1.000
_cell.length_b   1.000
_cell.length_c   1.000
_cell.angle_alpha   90.00
_cell.angle_beta   90.00
_cell.angle_gamma   90.00
#
_symmetry.space_group_name_H-M   'P 1'
#
loop_
_entity.id
_entity.type
_entity.pdbx_description
1 polymer ?
#
loop_
_entity_poly.entity_id
_entity_poly.type
_entity_poly.pdbx_seq_one_letter_code
_entity_poly.pdbx_strand_id
1 'polypeptide(L)'
;MSRGANRHAGASPPRSGAERRCGRQPCAGFVFFDLLIVLVILGFLAAVIAPRYYAPDFSGQARLHAARSALANGYIHLNLATLRFMLDNDGERPKKLVDLSPDYMNATQNLGDYTAVYVQGLGEVTVEIYKGETPAGSPVATRTVPWP
;
A
#
# COMPACT_ATOMS: atom_id res chain seq x y z
N MET A 1 -43.17 -88.97 56.51
CA MET A 1 -43.00 -88.16 55.29
C MET A 1 -42.53 -86.78 55.75
N SER A 2 -41.23 -86.47 55.83
CA SER A 2 -40.20 -86.29 54.79
C SER A 2 -40.15 -84.85 54.24
N ARG A 3 -38.99 -84.21 54.53
CA ARG A 3 -38.27 -83.14 53.80
C ARG A 3 -38.54 -81.66 54.12
N GLY A 4 -37.43 -80.96 54.33
CA GLY A 4 -37.27 -79.51 54.14
C GLY A 4 -36.25 -78.87 55.10
N ALA A 5 -35.06 -79.43 55.32
CA ALA A 5 -33.80 -79.01 54.68
C ALA A 5 -33.62 -77.48 54.52
N ASN A 6 -33.05 -76.85 55.56
CA ASN A 6 -32.43 -75.52 55.52
C ASN A 6 -31.24 -75.52 54.55
N ARG A 7 -31.21 -74.58 53.57
CA ARG A 7 -30.02 -74.30 52.75
C ARG A 7 -29.87 -72.80 52.49
N HIS A 8 -28.71 -72.31 52.95
CA HIS A 8 -27.78 -71.41 52.28
C HIS A 8 -28.21 -70.01 51.82
N ALA A 9 -27.59 -69.02 52.48
CA ALA A 9 -26.75 -67.97 51.88
C ALA A 9 -27.28 -67.26 50.60
N GLY A 10 -27.86 -66.07 50.78
CA GLY A 10 -27.76 -64.95 49.84
C GLY A 10 -27.07 -63.80 50.57
N ALA A 11 -25.82 -63.46 50.25
CA ALA A 11 -25.40 -62.62 49.12
C ALA A 11 -25.84 -61.14 49.27
N SER A 12 -24.89 -60.37 49.81
CA SER A 12 -24.63 -58.92 49.78
C SER A 12 -25.76 -57.89 49.53
N PRO A 13 -25.83 -56.81 50.33
CA PRO A 13 -26.72 -55.68 50.04
C PRO A 13 -26.25 -54.91 48.78
N PRO A 14 -27.17 -54.38 47.96
CA PRO A 14 -26.81 -53.57 46.80
C PRO A 14 -26.20 -52.23 47.21
N ARG A 15 -25.19 -51.85 46.43
CA ARG A 15 -24.31 -50.69 46.57
C ARG A 15 -25.09 -49.37 46.58
N SER A 16 -24.70 -48.50 47.50
CA SER A 16 -24.95 -47.06 47.53
C SER A 16 -24.65 -46.41 46.17
N GLY A 17 -25.67 -46.26 45.34
CA GLY A 17 -25.66 -45.43 44.14
C GLY A 17 -26.01 -43.99 44.49
N ALA A 18 -25.08 -43.25 45.08
CA ALA A 18 -25.21 -41.81 45.24
C ALA A 18 -24.85 -41.12 43.92
N GLU A 19 -25.67 -41.30 42.88
CA GLU A 19 -25.55 -40.50 41.66
C GLU A 19 -26.08 -39.09 41.92
N ARG A 20 -25.19 -38.20 42.35
CA ARG A 20 -25.43 -36.75 42.28
C ARG A 20 -25.52 -36.35 40.82
N ARG A 21 -26.74 -36.29 40.28
CA ARG A 21 -27.00 -35.55 39.04
C ARG A 21 -26.91 -34.06 39.36
N CYS A 22 -25.69 -33.53 39.34
CA CYS A 22 -25.50 -32.10 39.18
C CYS A 22 -26.03 -31.75 37.78
N GLY A 23 -27.22 -31.14 37.73
CA GLY A 23 -27.82 -30.63 36.51
C GLY A 23 -26.90 -29.59 35.90
N ARG A 24 -26.02 -30.02 35.01
CA ARG A 24 -25.21 -29.17 34.16
C ARG A 24 -26.15 -28.62 33.10
N GLN A 25 -26.89 -27.58 33.43
CA GLN A 25 -27.59 -26.79 32.42
C GLN A 25 -26.51 -26.26 31.46
N PRO A 26 -26.50 -26.67 30.17
CA PRO A 26 -25.66 -26.00 29.21
C PRO A 26 -26.25 -24.59 29.04
N CYS A 27 -25.47 -23.57 29.40
CA CYS A 27 -25.82 -22.18 29.17
C CYS A 27 -25.95 -21.94 27.65
N ALA A 28 -27.16 -22.12 27.12
CA ALA A 28 -27.48 -21.99 25.69
C ALA A 28 -27.32 -20.55 25.15
N GLY A 29 -26.90 -19.59 25.99
CA GLY A 29 -26.64 -18.21 25.62
C GLY A 29 -25.19 -17.88 25.23
N PHE A 30 -24.24 -18.81 25.39
CA PHE A 30 -22.81 -18.49 25.21
C PHE A 30 -22.41 -18.22 23.75
N VAL A 31 -23.02 -18.92 22.78
CA VAL A 31 -22.61 -18.81 21.36
C VAL A 31 -23.24 -17.61 20.65
N PHE A 32 -24.50 -17.28 20.96
CA PHE A 32 -25.22 -16.22 20.23
C PHE A 32 -24.63 -14.84 20.51
N PHE A 33 -24.36 -14.54 21.78
CA PHE A 33 -23.80 -13.24 22.16
C PHE A 33 -22.35 -13.08 21.68
N ASP A 34 -21.58 -14.18 21.68
CA ASP A 34 -20.20 -14.16 21.19
C ASP A 34 -20.15 -13.83 19.69
N LEU A 35 -21.00 -14.48 18.88
CA LEU A 35 -21.12 -14.13 17.46
C LEU A 35 -21.65 -12.70 17.24
N LEU A 36 -22.58 -12.24 18.07
CA LEU A 36 -23.13 -10.89 18.00
C LEU A 36 -22.07 -9.84 18.31
N ILE A 37 -21.27 -10.02 19.36
CA ILE A 37 -20.16 -9.12 19.68
C ILE A 37 -19.16 -9.07 18.53
N VAL A 38 -18.77 -10.22 17.99
CA VAL A 38 -17.84 -10.27 16.86
C VAL A 38 -18.41 -9.52 15.65
N LEU A 39 -19.70 -9.71 15.35
CA LEU A 39 -20.36 -9.00 14.24
C LEU A 39 -20.45 -7.49 14.49
N VAL A 40 -20.70 -7.05 15.72
CA VAL A 40 -20.70 -5.64 16.10
C VAL A 40 -19.30 -5.04 15.97
N ILE A 41 -18.27 -5.72 16.47
CA ILE A 41 -16.87 -5.28 16.34
C ILE A 41 -16.46 -5.23 14.87
N LEU A 42 -16.81 -6.25 14.07
CA LEU A 42 -16.54 -6.27 12.63
C LEU A 42 -17.27 -5.14 11.90
N GLY A 43 -18.53 -4.85 12.25
CA GLY A 43 -19.30 -3.75 11.69
C GLY A 43 -18.69 -2.38 12.00
N PHE A 44 -18.25 -2.18 13.24
CA PHE A 44 -17.57 -0.94 13.64
C PHE A 44 -16.23 -0.78 12.93
N LEU A 45 -15.43 -1.85 12.88
CA LEU A 45 -14.13 -1.84 12.21
C LEU A 45 -14.28 -1.54 10.71
N ALA A 46 -15.27 -2.15 10.05
CA ALA A 46 -15.57 -1.89 8.65
C ALA A 46 -15.98 -0.42 8.42
N ALA A 47 -16.81 0.16 9.29
CA ALA A 47 -17.25 1.55 9.17
C ALA A 47 -16.09 2.56 9.31
N VAL A 48 -15.11 2.28 10.17
CA VAL A 48 -13.94 3.16 10.38
C VAL A 48 -12.92 3.01 9.25
N ILE A 49 -12.70 1.80 8.73
CA ILE A 49 -11.71 1.50 7.69
C ILE A 49 -12.20 1.90 6.30
N ALA A 50 -13.48 1.66 5.99
CA ALA A 50 -14.07 1.90 4.67
C ALA A 50 -13.75 3.29 4.04
N PRO A 51 -13.91 4.43 4.73
CA PRO A 51 -13.67 5.74 4.12
C PRO A 51 -12.20 5.97 3.71
N ARG A 52 -11.24 5.26 4.30
CA ARG A 52 -9.81 5.39 3.95
C ARG A 52 -9.43 4.58 2.72
N TYR A 53 -10.00 3.39 2.54
CA TYR A 53 -9.63 2.47 1.48
C TYR A 53 -10.51 2.58 0.23
N TYR A 54 -11.79 2.95 0.39
CA TYR A 54 -12.71 3.15 -0.73
C TYR A 54 -12.77 4.60 -1.21
N ALA A 55 -11.96 5.51 -0.65
CA ALA A 55 -11.79 6.83 -1.22
C ALA A 55 -11.29 6.68 -2.67
N PRO A 56 -12.06 7.10 -3.69
CA PRO A 56 -11.73 6.91 -5.11
C PRO A 56 -10.37 7.51 -5.52
N ASP A 57 -9.85 8.42 -4.70
CA ASP A 57 -8.77 9.33 -5.07
C ASP A 57 -7.39 8.95 -4.51
N PHE A 58 -7.25 7.86 -3.74
CA PHE A 58 -5.93 7.46 -3.20
C PHE A 58 -4.92 7.21 -4.33
N SER A 59 -5.37 6.58 -5.41
CA SER A 59 -4.55 6.37 -6.61
C SER A 59 -4.24 7.68 -7.34
N GLY A 60 -5.15 8.66 -7.30
CA GLY A 60 -4.99 9.97 -7.91
C GLY A 60 -3.92 10.81 -7.20
N GLN A 61 -3.95 10.83 -5.87
CA GLN A 61 -2.95 11.54 -5.07
C GLN A 61 -1.57 10.93 -5.25
N ALA A 62 -1.45 9.60 -5.20
CA ALA A 62 -0.18 8.91 -5.43
C ALA A 62 0.42 9.24 -6.82
N ARG A 63 -0.42 9.26 -7.88
CA ARG A 63 0.01 9.65 -9.23
C ARG A 63 0.49 11.09 -9.28
N LEU A 64 -0.22 12.02 -8.64
CA LEU A 64 0.19 13.42 -8.59
C LEU A 64 1.52 13.60 -7.85
N HIS A 65 1.72 12.91 -6.73
CA HIS A 65 2.98 12.93 -6.00
C HIS A 65 4.14 12.35 -6.83
N ALA A 66 3.90 11.24 -7.52
CA ALA A 66 4.88 10.63 -8.41
C ALA A 66 5.25 11.56 -9.58
N ALA A 67 4.26 12.19 -10.23
CA ALA A 67 4.48 13.14 -11.31
C ALA A 67 5.29 14.37 -10.85
N ARG A 68 5.01 14.90 -9.64
CA ARG A 68 5.79 16.00 -9.04
C ARG A 68 7.22 15.59 -8.69
N SER A 69 7.41 14.37 -8.20
CA SER A 69 8.74 13.82 -7.94
C SER A 69 9.53 13.66 -9.24
N ALA A 70 8.88 13.19 -10.31
CA ALA A 70 9.49 13.07 -11.62
C ALA A 70 9.90 14.45 -12.18
N LEU A 71 9.04 15.47 -12.04
CA LEU A 71 9.40 16.86 -12.37
C LEU A 71 10.65 17.31 -11.62
N ALA A 72 10.71 17.11 -10.30
CA ALA A 72 11.86 17.49 -9.49
C ALA A 72 13.16 16.78 -9.94
N ASN A 73 13.08 15.48 -10.24
CA ASN A 73 14.22 14.74 -10.77
C ASN A 73 14.66 15.29 -12.13
N GLY A 74 13.73 15.60 -13.04
CA GLY A 74 14.06 16.24 -14.31
C GLY A 74 14.89 17.53 -14.14
N TYR A 75 14.54 18.37 -13.18
CA TYR A 75 15.35 19.56 -12.86
C TYR A 75 16.72 19.25 -12.30
N ILE A 76 16.82 18.24 -11.44
CA ILE A 76 18.10 17.83 -10.88
C ILE A 76 19.03 17.35 -11.99
N HIS A 77 18.52 16.55 -12.94
CA HIS A 77 19.29 16.08 -14.09
C HIS A 77 19.77 17.24 -14.98
N LEU A 78 18.89 18.20 -15.28
CA LEU A 78 19.28 19.39 -16.03
C LEU A 78 20.37 20.19 -15.30
N ASN A 79 20.19 20.47 -14.01
CA ASN A 79 21.15 21.24 -13.23
C ASN A 79 22.50 20.51 -13.13
N LEU A 80 22.49 19.20 -12.89
CA LEU A 80 23.71 18.40 -12.87
C LEU A 80 24.43 18.40 -14.23
N ALA A 81 23.68 18.31 -15.34
CA ALA A 81 24.26 18.39 -16.67
C ALA A 81 24.89 19.77 -16.94
N THR A 82 24.21 20.85 -16.56
CA THR A 82 24.74 22.21 -16.64
C THR A 82 26.01 22.37 -15.80
N LEU A 83 26.00 21.90 -14.55
CA LEU A 83 27.17 21.98 -13.66
C LEU A 83 28.35 21.19 -14.22
N ARG A 84 28.10 20.01 -14.80
CA ARG A 84 29.13 19.19 -15.43
C ARG A 84 29.70 19.85 -16.68
N PHE A 85 28.85 20.47 -17.50
CA PHE A 85 29.28 21.27 -18.64
C PHE A 85 30.18 22.43 -18.19
N MET A 86 29.77 23.18 -17.17
CA MET A 86 30.57 24.29 -16.64
C MET A 86 31.91 23.80 -16.09
N LEU A 87 31.95 22.63 -15.47
CA LEU A 87 33.19 22.06 -14.93
C LEU A 87 34.19 21.71 -16.05
N ASP A 88 33.70 21.19 -17.17
CA ASP A 88 34.55 20.77 -18.29
C ASP A 88 34.93 21.94 -19.22
N ASN A 89 34.18 23.05 -19.19
CA ASN A 89 34.37 24.23 -20.05
C ASN A 89 34.81 25.47 -19.26
N ASP A 90 35.66 25.30 -18.24
CA ASP A 90 36.28 26.39 -17.48
C ASP A 90 35.29 27.43 -16.90
N GLY A 91 34.08 26.99 -16.54
CA GLY A 91 33.02 27.82 -15.98
C GLY A 91 32.13 28.52 -17.02
N GLU A 92 32.30 28.26 -18.31
CA GLU A 92 31.38 28.76 -19.33
C GLU A 92 29.99 28.15 -19.18
N ARG A 93 28.96 28.99 -19.26
CA ARG A 93 27.56 28.55 -19.19
C ARG A 93 27.10 28.03 -20.54
N PRO A 94 26.32 26.94 -20.59
CA PRO A 94 25.74 26.49 -21.84
C PRO A 94 24.78 27.57 -22.36
N LYS A 95 24.86 27.91 -23.64
CA LYS A 95 24.00 28.93 -24.26
C LYS A 95 22.70 28.31 -24.75
N LYS A 96 22.75 27.02 -25.08
CA LYS A 96 21.64 26.24 -25.61
C LYS A 96 21.60 24.83 -25.01
N LEU A 97 20.43 24.21 -25.06
CA LEU A 97 20.23 22.82 -24.66
C LEU A 97 21.04 21.84 -25.52
N VAL A 98 21.32 22.21 -26.77
CA VAL A 98 22.19 21.43 -27.65
C VAL A 98 23.63 21.36 -27.16
N ASP A 99 24.08 22.31 -26.33
CA ASP A 99 25.45 22.30 -25.78
C ASP A 99 25.59 21.21 -24.69
N LEU A 100 24.47 20.78 -24.10
CA LEU A 100 24.42 19.72 -23.09
C LEU A 100 24.27 18.32 -23.70
N SER A 101 23.81 18.23 -24.95
CA SER A 101 23.52 16.96 -25.61
C SER A 101 24.59 16.61 -26.64
N PRO A 102 25.02 15.34 -26.76
CA PRO A 102 24.60 14.17 -25.98
C PRO A 102 25.45 13.90 -24.72
N ASP A 103 26.56 14.62 -24.55
CA ASP A 103 27.62 14.22 -23.62
C ASP A 103 27.26 14.39 -22.14
N TYR A 104 26.38 15.35 -21.81
CA TYR A 104 25.96 15.67 -20.44
C TYR A 104 24.51 15.28 -20.16
N MET A 105 23.64 15.42 -21.16
CA MET A 105 22.23 15.08 -21.06
C MET A 105 21.63 14.82 -22.44
N ASN A 106 20.89 13.71 -22.56
CA ASN A 106 20.00 13.48 -23.71
C ASN A 106 18.76 14.38 -23.62
N ALA A 107 18.23 14.79 -24.77
CA ALA A 107 16.98 15.56 -24.90
C ALA A 107 15.76 14.89 -24.23
N THR A 108 15.83 13.57 -24.08
CA THR A 108 14.85 12.74 -23.38
C THR A 108 15.55 11.97 -22.26
N GLN A 109 15.02 12.04 -21.05
CA GLN A 109 15.55 11.33 -19.87
C GLN A 109 14.51 10.38 -19.31
N ASN A 110 14.90 9.10 -19.18
CA ASN A 110 14.06 8.10 -18.56
C ASN A 110 14.19 8.23 -17.02
N LEU A 111 13.07 8.46 -16.35
CA LEU A 111 12.95 8.61 -14.90
C LEU A 111 12.21 7.41 -14.26
N GLY A 112 12.25 6.23 -14.91
CA GLY A 112 11.52 5.03 -14.54
C GLY A 112 10.13 5.02 -15.16
N ASP A 113 9.09 5.25 -14.34
CA ASP A 113 7.69 5.27 -14.78
C ASP A 113 7.32 6.50 -15.63
N TYR A 114 8.23 7.47 -15.69
CA TYR A 114 8.04 8.75 -16.36
C TYR A 114 9.24 9.06 -17.25
N THR A 115 8.99 9.89 -18.27
CA THR A 115 10.02 10.38 -19.16
C THR A 115 10.01 11.90 -19.16
N ALA A 116 11.16 12.52 -18.93
CA ALA A 116 11.34 13.96 -19.03
C ALA A 116 11.83 14.35 -20.43
N VAL A 117 11.17 15.33 -21.02
CA VAL A 117 11.58 15.99 -22.26
C VAL A 117 11.87 17.45 -21.94
N TYR A 118 12.95 17.97 -22.51
CA TYR A 118 13.38 19.34 -22.28
C TYR A 118 13.18 20.15 -23.55
N VAL A 119 12.36 21.20 -23.45
CA VAL A 119 12.02 22.07 -24.56
C VAL A 119 12.62 23.44 -24.29
N GLN A 120 13.56 23.86 -25.13
CA GLN A 120 14.20 25.17 -24.98
C GLN A 120 13.34 26.28 -25.59
N GLY A 121 13.08 27.32 -24.78
CA GLY A 121 12.51 28.59 -25.20
C GLY A 121 13.55 29.70 -25.25
N LEU A 122 13.08 30.94 -25.38
CA LEU A 122 13.94 32.13 -25.35
C LEU A 122 14.32 32.48 -23.90
N GLY A 123 15.48 32.04 -23.45
CA GLY A 123 15.97 32.29 -22.09
C GLY A 123 15.27 31.45 -21.01
N GLU A 124 14.50 30.45 -21.40
CA GLU A 124 13.78 29.53 -20.52
C GLU A 124 13.90 28.09 -21.03
N VAL A 125 13.70 27.13 -20.14
CA VAL A 125 13.52 25.72 -20.48
C VAL A 125 12.29 25.16 -19.80
N THR A 126 11.46 24.50 -20.60
CA THR A 126 10.29 23.78 -20.13
C THR A 126 10.65 22.32 -19.97
N VAL A 127 10.45 21.79 -18.77
CA VAL A 127 10.56 20.36 -18.46
C VAL A 127 9.15 19.79 -18.56
N GLU A 128 8.97 18.89 -19.51
CA GLU A 128 7.72 18.20 -19.77
C GLU A 128 7.83 16.75 -19.33
N ILE A 129 6.93 16.31 -18.45
CA ILE A 129 6.92 14.95 -17.93
C ILE A 129 5.80 14.16 -18.60
N TYR A 130 6.18 13.07 -19.26
CA TYR A 130 5.28 12.11 -19.87
C TYR A 130 5.22 10.85 -19.00
N LYS A 131 4.08 10.18 -19.02
CA LYS A 131 3.94 8.86 -18.39
C LYS A 131 4.44 7.79 -19.35
N GLY A 132 5.26 6.87 -18.84
CA GLY A 132 5.87 5.78 -19.61
C GLY A 132 7.27 6.14 -20.14
N GLU A 133 7.87 5.17 -20.83
CA GLU A 133 9.27 5.22 -21.31
C GLU A 133 9.45 6.09 -22.55
N THR A 134 8.38 6.39 -23.27
CA THR A 134 8.39 7.24 -24.45
C THR A 134 7.41 8.39 -24.30
N PRO A 135 7.77 9.60 -24.76
CA PRO A 135 6.87 10.73 -24.73
C PRO A 135 5.71 10.47 -25.69
N ALA A 136 4.53 10.19 -25.14
CA ALA A 136 3.32 9.95 -25.89
C ALA A 136 2.14 10.71 -25.26
N GLY A 137 1.33 11.34 -26.11
CA GLY A 137 0.15 12.11 -25.67
C GLY A 137 0.51 13.47 -25.06
N SER A 138 -0.28 13.93 -24.11
CA SER A 138 -0.06 15.22 -23.42
C SER A 138 0.83 15.03 -22.18
N PRO A 139 1.70 16.00 -21.85
CA PRO A 139 2.50 15.93 -20.65
C PRO A 139 1.61 15.90 -19.40
N VAL A 140 1.94 15.01 -18.48
CA VAL A 140 1.26 14.84 -17.19
C VAL A 140 1.53 16.02 -16.27
N ALA A 141 2.72 16.60 -16.39
CA ALA A 141 3.10 17.78 -15.67
C ALA A 141 4.17 18.54 -16.46
N THR A 142 4.08 19.86 -16.43
CA THR A 142 5.06 20.74 -17.05
C THR A 142 5.51 21.78 -16.04
N ARG A 143 6.74 22.21 -16.18
CA ARG A 143 7.22 23.39 -15.47
C ARG A 143 8.23 24.10 -16.34
N THR A 144 8.16 25.42 -16.34
CA THR A 144 9.09 26.29 -17.05
C THR A 144 9.98 26.97 -16.03
N VAL A 145 11.28 26.98 -16.30
CA VAL A 145 12.27 27.68 -15.48
C VAL A 145 13.15 28.54 -16.37
N PRO A 146 13.75 29.61 -15.81
CA PRO A 146 14.79 30.36 -16.49
C PRO A 146 15.93 29.43 -16.92
N TRP A 147 16.49 29.69 -18.09
CA TRP A 147 17.71 29.03 -18.54
C TRP A 147 18.86 29.38 -17.58
N PRO A 148 19.65 28.40 -17.11
CA PRO A 148 20.73 28.63 -16.15
C PRO A 148 21.89 29.48 -16.69
#